data_AF-A0A5Q4VCY5-F1
#
_entry.id   AF-A0A5Q4VCY5-F1
#
_cell.length_a   1.000
_cell.length_b   1.000
_cell.length_c   1.000
_cell.angle_alpha   90.00
_cell.angle_beta   90.00
_cell.angle_gamma   90.00
#
_symmetry.space_group_name_H-M   'P 1'
#
loop_
_entity.id
_entity.type
_entity.pdbx_description
1 polymer ?
#
loop_
_entity_poly.entity_id
_entity_poly.type
_entity_poly.pdbx_seq_one_letter_code
_entity_poly.pdbx_strand_id
1 'polypeptide(L)'
;MAVFSGVGLSFICIRHYLQPPVQKKRNSMNNFSGEGFQILLVEDHVINREVAENILRSIGFGVVSVENGKEALDWLEKEGLPDLVLMDGQMPEMDGFEATIKIRERYGRSLPVIALTAHALKGDRERFLAAGMDDYLTKPLRKQALGAMLTKYLYSHNGEKGRGLAVSKGEGPAIDREALVAIVGESPLVQKVLLRNCIENQPQEIEIMGRLVEKKDYEALGKMAHKLTGALKYLAANRAASYGELLQQVLSEGAEDRIPDIYACLRIHCGQVCKEARAMLDGLVNQADTFMRDGKD
;
A
#
# COMPACT_ATOMS: atom_id res chain seq x y z
N MET A 1 -17.33 35.05 -79.73
CA MET A 1 -15.99 34.45 -79.94
C MET A 1 -15.09 34.85 -78.78
N ALA A 2 -14.18 33.94 -78.39
CA ALA A 2 -13.10 34.04 -77.38
C ALA A 2 -13.57 34.04 -75.90
N VAL A 3 -13.39 33.00 -75.08
CA VAL A 3 -12.20 32.21 -74.64
C VAL A 3 -11.36 32.91 -73.56
N PHE A 4 -11.14 32.15 -72.47
CA PHE A 4 -10.50 32.41 -71.18
C PHE A 4 -9.04 32.90 -71.19
N SER A 5 -8.68 33.64 -70.11
CA SER A 5 -7.46 33.59 -69.26
C SER A 5 -7.20 35.01 -68.74
N GLY A 6 -6.91 35.32 -67.48
CA GLY A 6 -6.36 34.57 -66.36
C GLY A 6 -5.23 35.42 -65.77
N VAL A 7 -5.50 36.19 -64.70
CA VAL A 7 -4.60 36.75 -63.67
C VAL A 7 -5.50 37.65 -62.80
N GLY A 8 -5.58 37.61 -61.47
CA GLY A 8 -4.73 37.05 -60.45
C GLY A 8 -4.71 38.08 -59.32
N LEU A 9 -5.30 37.76 -58.16
CA LEU A 9 -4.80 38.04 -56.81
C LEU A 9 -5.91 37.92 -55.78
N SER A 10 -5.70 36.92 -54.93
CA SER A 10 -6.51 36.47 -53.81
C SER A 10 -6.52 37.49 -52.68
N PHE A 11 -7.70 37.91 -52.22
CA PHE A 11 -7.89 38.53 -50.92
C PHE A 11 -8.93 37.72 -50.14
N ILE A 12 -8.42 36.67 -49.49
CA ILE A 12 -9.15 35.90 -48.49
C ILE A 12 -9.17 36.71 -47.19
N CYS A 13 -10.39 36.82 -46.65
CA CYS A 13 -10.79 37.47 -45.41
C CYS A 13 -9.91 37.03 -44.22
N ILE A 14 -9.12 37.95 -43.64
CA ILE A 14 -8.42 37.73 -42.37
C ILE A 14 -9.41 37.96 -41.23
N ARG A 15 -10.12 36.90 -40.85
CA ARG A 15 -10.83 36.83 -39.56
C ARG A 15 -9.79 36.41 -38.53
N HIS A 16 -9.27 37.40 -37.79
CA HIS A 16 -8.43 37.22 -36.61
C HIS A 16 -9.16 36.30 -35.61
N TYR A 17 -8.82 35.01 -35.62
CA TYR A 17 -9.13 34.11 -34.52
C TYR A 17 -7.94 34.14 -33.56
N LEU A 18 -8.17 34.79 -32.41
CA LEU A 18 -7.38 34.61 -31.21
C LEU A 18 -7.32 33.11 -30.91
N GLN A 19 -6.13 32.52 -31.03
CA GLN A 19 -5.91 31.15 -30.59
C GLN A 19 -6.13 31.10 -29.07
N PRO A 20 -6.90 30.13 -28.55
CA PRO A 20 -6.97 29.92 -27.11
C PRO A 20 -5.55 29.60 -26.60
N PRO A 21 -5.20 30.03 -25.37
CA PRO A 21 -3.86 29.87 -24.86
C PRO A 21 -3.48 28.39 -24.88
N VAL A 22 -2.36 28.09 -25.54
CA VAL A 22 -1.69 26.79 -25.50
C VAL A 22 -1.44 26.45 -24.04
N GLN A 23 -2.23 25.53 -23.48
CA GLN A 23 -2.01 24.99 -22.16
C GLN A 23 -0.66 24.26 -22.16
N LYS A 24 0.37 24.89 -21.57
CA LYS A 24 1.60 24.19 -21.19
C LYS A 24 1.19 23.01 -20.31
N LYS A 25 1.44 21.78 -20.79
CA LYS A 25 1.40 20.57 -19.94
C LYS A 25 2.25 20.87 -18.69
N ARG A 26 1.61 21.08 -17.55
CA ARG A 26 2.29 21.08 -16.24
C ARG A 26 2.90 19.69 -16.10
N ASN A 27 4.21 19.62 -15.91
CA ASN A 27 4.91 18.38 -15.59
C ASN A 27 4.18 17.69 -14.43
N SER A 28 3.64 16.50 -14.68
CA SER A 28 2.87 15.70 -13.72
C SER A 28 3.77 15.01 -12.66
N MET A 29 4.93 15.57 -12.34
CA MET A 29 5.91 15.00 -11.41
C MET A 29 5.96 15.70 -10.04
N ASN A 30 5.10 16.69 -9.77
CA ASN A 30 5.27 17.57 -8.61
C ASN A 30 4.36 17.30 -7.40
N ASN A 31 3.58 16.22 -7.37
CA ASN A 31 2.71 15.89 -6.22
C ASN A 31 2.97 14.46 -5.68
N PHE A 32 4.23 14.04 -5.60
CA PHE A 32 4.60 12.80 -4.90
C PHE A 32 5.02 13.14 -3.47
N SER A 33 4.14 12.86 -2.49
CA SER A 33 4.48 12.88 -1.06
C SER A 33 4.55 11.44 -0.57
N GLY A 34 5.63 11.08 0.13
CA GLY A 34 5.79 9.77 0.77
C GLY A 34 5.12 9.68 2.15
N GLU A 35 4.33 10.69 2.53
CA GLU A 35 3.71 10.79 3.85
C GLU A 35 2.77 9.59 4.08
N GLY A 36 2.92 8.94 5.24
CA GLY A 36 2.14 7.76 5.60
C GLY A 36 2.65 6.44 4.99
N PHE A 37 3.83 6.41 4.37
CA PHE A 37 4.47 5.17 3.92
C PHE A 37 5.78 4.90 4.66
N GLN A 38 5.93 3.67 5.13
CA GLN A 38 7.15 3.19 5.77
C GLN A 38 8.02 2.37 4.83
N ILE A 39 9.31 2.72 4.75
CA ILE A 39 10.30 1.95 4.01
C ILE A 39 11.32 1.39 4.99
N LEU A 40 11.53 0.08 4.93
CA LEU A 40 12.67 -0.58 5.56
C LEU A 40 13.84 -0.59 4.57
N LEU A 41 14.90 0.12 4.92
CA LEU A 41 16.14 0.18 4.16
C LEU A 41 17.18 -0.76 4.78
N VAL A 42 17.67 -1.72 4.02
CA VAL A 42 18.67 -2.68 4.45
C VAL A 42 19.96 -2.43 3.66
N GLU A 43 20.95 -1.82 4.30
CA GLU A 43 22.21 -1.40 3.69
C GLU A 43 23.34 -1.37 4.73
N ASP A 44 24.40 -2.13 4.49
CA ASP A 44 25.55 -2.27 5.39
C ASP A 44 26.51 -1.06 5.29
N HIS A 45 26.62 -0.44 4.12
CA HIS A 45 27.52 0.68 3.91
C HIS A 45 26.90 2.00 4.38
N VAL A 46 27.41 2.53 5.51
CA VAL A 46 26.91 3.75 6.18
C VAL A 46 26.64 4.94 5.24
N ILE A 47 27.53 5.21 4.28
CA ILE A 47 27.37 6.33 3.33
C ILE A 47 26.20 6.08 2.37
N ASN A 48 26.03 4.85 1.89
CA ASN A 48 24.94 4.52 0.97
C ASN A 48 23.60 4.58 1.70
N ARG A 49 23.57 4.11 2.96
CA ARG A 49 22.40 4.16 3.83
C ARG A 49 21.98 5.61 4.07
N GLU A 50 22.92 6.48 4.46
CA GLU A 50 22.64 7.89 4.71
C GLU A 50 22.17 8.63 3.45
N VAL A 51 22.75 8.34 2.28
CA VAL A 51 22.29 8.90 1.00
C VAL A 51 20.87 8.45 0.67
N ALA A 52 20.58 7.15 0.82
CA ALA A 52 19.25 6.59 0.55
C ALA A 52 18.20 7.16 1.50
N GLU A 53 18.48 7.21 2.81
CA GLU A 53 17.62 7.82 3.82
C GLU A 53 17.31 9.27 3.50
N ASN A 54 18.33 10.08 3.19
CA ASN A 54 18.14 11.49 2.90
C ASN A 54 17.25 11.69 1.66
N ILE A 55 17.43 10.87 0.61
CA ILE A 55 16.57 10.94 -0.58
C ILE A 55 15.13 10.58 -0.21
N LEU A 56 14.91 9.48 0.51
CA LEU A 56 13.58 9.00 0.91
C LEU A 56 12.86 9.97 1.84
N ARG A 57 13.54 10.47 2.88
CA ARG A 57 12.99 11.49 3.80
C ARG A 57 12.70 12.80 3.07
N SER A 58 13.52 13.22 2.09
CA SER A 58 13.26 14.41 1.26
C SER A 58 12.02 14.30 0.36
N ILE A 59 11.45 13.10 0.24
CA ILE A 59 10.22 12.82 -0.48
C ILE A 59 9.03 12.70 0.50
N GLY A 60 9.29 12.55 1.80
CA GLY A 60 8.26 12.47 2.86
C GLY A 60 8.05 11.07 3.45
N PHE A 61 8.87 10.08 3.08
CA PHE A 61 8.74 8.72 3.61
C PHE A 61 9.19 8.59 5.07
N GLY A 62 8.48 7.75 5.83
CA GLY A 62 9.01 7.14 7.04
C GLY A 62 10.09 6.13 6.66
N VAL A 63 11.30 6.27 7.23
CA VAL A 63 12.41 5.38 6.91
C VAL A 63 12.99 4.80 8.19
N VAL A 64 13.05 3.48 8.23
CA VAL A 64 13.79 2.72 9.21
C VAL A 64 14.92 2.00 8.49
N SER A 65 16.11 2.02 9.07
CA SER A 65 17.28 1.44 8.44
C SER A 65 17.97 0.43 9.35
N VAL A 66 18.48 -0.62 8.74
CA VAL A 66 19.21 -1.73 9.39
C VAL A 66 20.42 -2.10 8.53
N GLU A 67 21.42 -2.74 9.13
CA GLU A 67 22.74 -2.91 8.50
C GLU A 67 22.93 -4.24 7.76
N ASN A 68 22.04 -5.22 7.96
CA ASN A 68 22.15 -6.53 7.33
C ASN A 68 20.82 -7.27 7.28
N GLY A 69 20.78 -8.40 6.56
CA GLY A 69 19.58 -9.21 6.38
C GLY A 69 19.02 -9.81 7.67
N LYS A 70 19.86 -10.04 8.69
CA LYS A 70 19.43 -10.59 9.98
C LYS A 70 18.68 -9.53 10.79
N GLU A 71 19.24 -8.33 10.90
CA GLU A 71 18.58 -7.19 11.54
C GLU A 71 17.26 -6.85 10.84
N ALA A 72 17.19 -6.99 9.51
CA ALA A 72 15.93 -6.83 8.78
C ALA A 72 14.87 -7.85 9.24
N LEU A 73 15.22 -9.12 9.37
CA LEU A 73 14.30 -10.15 9.86
C LEU A 73 13.90 -9.93 11.31
N ASP A 74 14.85 -9.58 12.19
CA ASP A 74 14.59 -9.30 13.60
C ASP A 74 13.65 -8.09 13.76
N TRP A 75 13.85 -7.06 12.94
CA TRP A 75 13.00 -5.89 12.89
C TRP A 75 11.58 -6.22 12.38
N LEU A 76 11.47 -6.98 11.28
CA LEU A 76 10.19 -7.42 10.72
C LEU A 76 9.39 -8.28 11.71
N GLU A 77 10.08 -9.08 12.52
CA GLU A 77 9.48 -9.92 13.56
C GLU A 77 8.94 -9.09 14.73
N LYS A 78 9.65 -8.03 15.11
CA LYS A 78 9.33 -7.21 16.27
C LYS A 78 8.34 -6.08 15.99
N GLU A 79 8.55 -5.36 14.89
CA GLU A 79 7.85 -4.10 14.60
C GLU A 79 6.77 -4.26 13.51
N GLY A 80 6.81 -5.36 12.74
CA GLY A 80 5.82 -5.69 11.72
C GLY A 80 6.25 -5.37 10.28
N LEU A 81 5.31 -5.41 9.33
CA LEU A 81 5.60 -5.25 7.91
C LEU A 81 5.58 -3.77 7.47
N PRO A 82 6.67 -3.28 6.84
CA PRO A 82 6.68 -1.95 6.21
C PRO A 82 5.91 -2.01 4.88
N ASP A 83 5.78 -0.89 4.20
CA ASP A 83 5.08 -0.85 2.92
C ASP A 83 5.99 -1.30 1.76
N LEU A 84 7.31 -1.18 1.92
CA LEU A 84 8.32 -1.64 0.97
C LEU A 84 9.66 -1.88 1.67
N VAL A 85 10.40 -2.89 1.23
CA VAL A 85 11.79 -3.13 1.62
C VAL A 85 12.71 -2.77 0.47
N LEU A 86 13.69 -1.90 0.73
CA LEU A 86 14.84 -1.70 -0.14
C LEU A 86 15.99 -2.53 0.42
N MET A 87 16.41 -3.56 -0.32
CA MET A 87 17.33 -4.58 0.16
C MET A 87 18.63 -4.55 -0.65
N ASP A 88 19.77 -4.28 -0.02
CA ASP A 88 21.05 -4.51 -0.68
C ASP A 88 21.30 -5.99 -0.98
N GLY A 89 21.79 -6.28 -2.17
CA GLY A 89 22.04 -7.65 -2.62
C GLY A 89 23.24 -8.31 -1.94
N GLN A 90 24.24 -7.53 -1.49
CA GLN A 90 25.47 -8.06 -0.89
C GLN A 90 25.76 -7.34 0.43
N MET A 91 25.71 -8.08 1.53
CA MET A 91 25.96 -7.58 2.87
C MET A 91 26.69 -8.65 3.70
N PRO A 92 27.46 -8.27 4.74
CA PRO A 92 28.01 -9.21 5.71
C PRO A 92 26.92 -9.88 6.56
N GLU A 93 27.27 -11.00 7.19
CA GLU A 93 26.40 -11.86 8.03
C GLU A 93 25.27 -12.57 7.28
N MET A 94 24.32 -11.82 6.70
CA MET A 94 23.23 -12.34 5.90
C MET A 94 23.02 -11.44 4.69
N ASP A 95 23.19 -12.00 3.50
CA ASP A 95 23.01 -11.28 2.25
C ASP A 95 21.53 -11.04 1.93
N GLY A 96 21.26 -10.13 0.99
CA GLY A 96 19.89 -9.76 0.62
C GLY A 96 19.11 -10.88 -0.06
N PHE A 97 19.79 -11.84 -0.69
CA PHE A 97 19.12 -12.98 -1.33
C PHE A 97 18.61 -13.96 -0.28
N GLU A 98 19.45 -14.35 0.68
CA GLU A 98 19.08 -15.20 1.81
C GLU A 98 17.99 -14.53 2.66
N ALA A 99 18.14 -13.24 2.95
CA ALA A 99 17.14 -12.46 3.67
C ALA A 99 15.80 -12.45 2.92
N THR A 100 15.82 -12.24 1.60
CA THR A 100 14.59 -12.25 0.79
C THR A 100 13.91 -13.61 0.81
N ILE A 101 14.65 -14.72 0.69
CA ILE A 101 14.08 -16.06 0.76
C ILE A 101 13.37 -16.27 2.09
N LYS A 102 14.00 -15.92 3.21
CA LYS A 102 13.39 -16.00 4.55
C LYS A 102 12.18 -15.07 4.71
N ILE A 103 12.24 -13.86 4.13
CA ILE A 103 11.10 -12.95 4.08
C ILE A 103 9.95 -13.59 3.29
N ARG A 104 10.22 -14.29 2.19
CA ARG A 104 9.18 -15.00 1.41
C ARG A 104 8.59 -16.18 2.18
N GLU A 105 9.41 -16.95 2.88
CA GLU A 105 8.94 -18.06 3.70
C GLU A 105 8.05 -17.59 4.87
N ARG A 106 8.38 -16.44 5.48
CA ARG A 106 7.65 -15.91 6.65
C ARG A 106 6.45 -15.03 6.29
N TYR A 107 6.58 -14.22 5.24
CA TYR A 107 5.64 -13.13 4.94
C TYR A 107 5.08 -13.19 3.51
N GLY A 108 5.54 -14.12 2.68
CA GLY A 108 5.09 -14.26 1.30
C GLY A 108 5.54 -13.12 0.38
N ARG A 109 4.87 -12.97 -0.77
CA ARG A 109 5.17 -11.93 -1.79
C ARG A 109 4.42 -10.62 -1.58
N SER A 110 3.64 -10.50 -0.51
CA SER A 110 2.81 -9.32 -0.23
C SER A 110 3.61 -8.11 0.22
N LEU A 111 4.82 -8.32 0.74
CA LEU A 111 5.81 -7.28 1.05
C LEU A 111 6.69 -7.04 -0.18
N PRO A 112 6.61 -5.89 -0.87
CA PRO A 112 7.50 -5.59 -1.96
C PRO A 112 8.96 -5.56 -1.48
N VAL A 113 9.82 -6.35 -2.10
CA VAL A 113 11.27 -6.34 -1.84
C VAL A 113 11.97 -5.92 -3.12
N ILE A 114 12.56 -4.73 -3.11
CA ILE A 114 13.27 -4.16 -4.25
C ILE A 114 14.77 -4.24 -3.97
N ALA A 115 15.49 -4.91 -4.86
CA ALA A 115 16.94 -5.05 -4.76
C ALA A 115 17.64 -3.70 -4.98
N LEU A 116 18.66 -3.39 -4.18
CA LEU A 116 19.65 -2.38 -4.47
C LEU A 116 20.88 -3.09 -5.01
N THR A 117 21.33 -2.73 -6.22
CA THR A 117 22.45 -3.39 -6.88
C THR A 117 23.49 -2.39 -7.38
N ALA A 118 24.77 -2.72 -7.27
CA ALA A 118 25.86 -1.94 -7.86
C ALA A 118 25.89 -2.03 -9.41
N HIS A 119 25.31 -3.09 -9.99
CA HIS A 119 25.36 -3.37 -11.42
C HIS A 119 23.98 -3.79 -11.97
N ALA A 120 23.62 -3.28 -13.15
CA ALA A 120 22.43 -3.71 -13.92
C ALA A 120 22.85 -4.55 -15.12
N LEU A 121 23.61 -5.61 -14.88
CA LEU A 121 24.04 -6.51 -15.95
C LEU A 121 22.89 -7.47 -16.31
N LYS A 122 22.83 -7.88 -17.58
CA LYS A 122 21.96 -8.96 -18.04
C LYS A 122 22.33 -10.24 -17.27
N GLY A 123 21.50 -10.62 -16.31
CA GLY A 123 21.71 -11.78 -15.43
C GLY A 123 21.40 -11.49 -13.96
N ASP A 124 21.64 -10.26 -13.49
CA ASP A 124 21.34 -9.88 -12.09
C ASP A 124 19.84 -9.87 -11.84
N ARG A 125 19.06 -9.39 -12.82
CA ARG A 125 17.59 -9.44 -12.78
C ARG A 125 17.05 -10.85 -12.57
N GLU A 126 17.61 -11.85 -13.24
CA GLU A 126 17.17 -13.24 -13.13
C GLU A 126 17.48 -13.80 -11.74
N ARG A 127 18.64 -13.45 -11.17
CA ARG A 127 19.03 -13.83 -9.81
C ARG A 127 18.14 -13.19 -8.75
N PHE A 128 17.80 -11.91 -8.89
CA PHE A 128 16.90 -11.21 -7.97
C PHE A 128 15.49 -11.80 -8.01
N LEU A 129 14.96 -12.07 -9.20
CA LEU A 129 13.64 -12.70 -9.36
C LEU A 129 13.61 -14.13 -8.81
N ALA A 130 14.68 -14.91 -9.01
CA ALA A 130 14.78 -16.27 -8.49
C ALA A 130 14.81 -16.31 -6.95
N ALA A 131 15.44 -15.34 -6.29
CA ALA A 131 15.39 -15.19 -4.83
C ALA A 131 14.07 -14.61 -4.31
N GLY A 132 13.16 -14.23 -5.21
CA GLY A 132 11.83 -13.76 -4.87
C GLY A 132 11.72 -12.25 -4.71
N MET A 133 12.71 -11.44 -5.10
CA MET A 133 12.59 -9.99 -5.15
C MET A 133 11.63 -9.57 -6.28
N ASP A 134 11.05 -8.36 -6.18
CA ASP A 134 9.99 -7.89 -7.08
C ASP A 134 10.50 -6.92 -8.15
N ASP A 135 11.59 -6.21 -7.87
CA ASP A 135 12.32 -5.37 -8.84
C ASP A 135 13.75 -5.07 -8.35
N TYR A 136 14.48 -4.25 -9.10
CA TYR A 136 15.80 -3.78 -8.71
C TYR A 136 16.05 -2.31 -9.07
N LEU A 137 16.92 -1.65 -8.30
CA LEU A 137 17.43 -0.31 -8.54
C LEU A 137 18.96 -0.31 -8.52
N THR A 138 19.56 0.45 -9.43
CA THR A 138 21.01 0.61 -9.45
C THR A 138 21.47 1.67 -8.48
N LYS A 139 22.59 1.38 -7.81
CA LYS A 139 23.37 2.33 -7.03
C LYS A 139 24.26 3.15 -7.98
N PRO A 140 24.50 4.44 -7.72
CA PRO A 140 23.93 5.24 -6.63
C PRO A 140 22.45 5.56 -6.87
N LEU A 141 21.64 5.50 -5.81
CA LEU A 141 20.22 5.79 -5.87
C LEU A 141 19.97 7.23 -6.32
N ARG A 142 19.19 7.40 -7.38
CA ARG A 142 18.78 8.72 -7.89
C ARG A 142 17.33 8.98 -7.52
N LYS A 143 17.04 10.20 -7.03
CA LYS A 143 15.69 10.64 -6.63
C LYS A 143 14.60 10.31 -7.67
N GLN A 144 14.90 10.51 -8.96
CA GLN A 144 13.94 10.23 -10.04
C GLN A 144 13.66 8.72 -10.21
N ALA A 145 14.70 7.87 -10.19
CA ALA A 145 14.55 6.42 -10.35
C ALA A 145 13.86 5.79 -9.13
N LEU A 146 14.26 6.23 -7.93
CA LEU A 146 13.65 5.81 -6.68
C LEU A 146 12.18 6.27 -6.61
N GLY A 147 11.88 7.54 -6.93
CA GLY A 147 10.52 8.05 -6.97
C GLY A 147 9.62 7.29 -7.97
N ALA A 148 10.12 6.96 -9.16
CA ALA A 148 9.37 6.18 -10.14
C ALA A 148 9.09 4.74 -9.67
N MET A 149 10.08 4.10 -9.05
CA MET A 149 9.93 2.75 -8.48
C MET A 149 8.92 2.76 -7.34
N LEU A 150 9.06 3.70 -6.41
CA LEU A 150 8.14 3.86 -5.29
C LEU A 150 6.74 4.21 -5.78
N THR A 151 6.59 5.05 -6.80
CA THR A 151 5.26 5.30 -7.42
C THR A 151 4.64 4.03 -7.99
N LYS A 152 5.43 3.20 -8.67
CA LYS A 152 4.97 1.91 -9.24
C LYS A 152 4.50 0.94 -8.16
N TYR A 153 5.22 0.83 -7.05
CA TYR A 153 4.91 -0.14 -6.00
C TYR A 153 3.97 0.41 -4.91
N LEU A 154 3.87 1.73 -4.74
CA LEU A 154 3.08 2.39 -3.69
C LEU A 154 1.86 3.17 -4.21
N TYR A 155 1.84 3.64 -5.48
CA TYR A 155 0.86 4.63 -5.99
C TYR A 155 0.21 4.33 -7.36
N SER A 156 0.25 3.12 -7.91
CA SER A 156 -0.55 2.76 -9.10
C SER A 156 -2.08 2.72 -8.84
N HIS A 157 -2.61 3.64 -8.02
CA HIS A 157 -3.98 3.62 -7.51
C HIS A 157 -4.71 4.95 -7.40
N ASN A 158 -4.39 5.95 -8.24
CA ASN A 158 -5.27 7.11 -8.38
C ASN A 158 -5.23 7.70 -9.80
N GLY A 159 -6.27 7.38 -10.60
CA GLY A 159 -6.50 7.97 -11.92
C GLY A 159 -6.98 6.95 -12.94
N GLU A 160 -8.30 6.90 -13.12
CA GLU A 160 -9.12 6.14 -14.08
C GLU A 160 -8.44 5.28 -15.18
N LYS A 161 -8.88 4.01 -15.22
CA LYS A 161 -8.68 2.97 -16.24
C LYS A 161 -7.25 2.42 -16.38
N GLY A 162 -6.94 1.46 -15.53
CA GLY A 162 -5.89 0.46 -15.75
C GLY A 162 -5.86 -0.54 -14.60
N ARG A 163 -6.08 -1.82 -14.92
CA ARG A 163 -6.20 -2.99 -14.03
C ARG A 163 -5.30 -3.00 -12.77
N GLY A 164 -5.91 -3.37 -11.64
CA GLY A 164 -5.25 -3.93 -10.43
C GLY A 164 -5.54 -3.12 -9.17
N LEU A 165 -6.49 -3.58 -8.33
CA LEU A 165 -6.78 -2.94 -7.04
C LEU A 165 -5.54 -2.97 -6.11
N ALA A 166 -4.96 -1.80 -5.84
CA ALA A 166 -3.96 -1.60 -4.80
C ALA A 166 -4.69 -1.33 -3.49
N VAL A 167 -4.46 -2.22 -2.57
CA VAL A 167 -4.84 -2.10 -1.17
C VAL A 167 -4.19 -0.84 -0.60
N SER A 168 -4.98 0.02 0.05
CA SER A 168 -4.51 1.20 0.77
C SER A 168 -3.62 0.76 1.95
N LYS A 169 -2.32 0.70 1.69
CA LYS A 169 -1.27 0.45 2.68
C LYS A 169 -0.79 1.79 3.23
N GLY A 170 -1.36 2.25 4.34
CA GLY A 170 -0.86 3.40 5.09
C GLY A 170 -0.27 2.96 6.43
N GLU A 171 0.84 3.59 6.82
CA GLU A 171 1.03 4.01 8.21
C GLU A 171 -0.13 4.92 8.59
N GLY A 172 -0.78 4.56 9.68
CA GLY A 172 -2.06 5.08 10.10
C GLY A 172 -2.71 4.04 11.00
N PRO A 173 -3.65 4.43 11.85
CA PRO A 173 -4.34 3.47 12.68
C PRO A 173 -5.05 2.43 11.80
N ALA A 174 -5.05 1.16 12.25
CA ALA A 174 -5.90 0.13 11.67
C ALA A 174 -7.39 0.53 11.70
N ILE A 175 -7.77 1.44 12.60
CA ILE A 175 -9.05 2.14 12.63
C ILE A 175 -8.82 3.66 12.62
N ASP A 176 -9.12 4.31 11.51
CA ASP A 176 -9.12 5.78 11.44
C ASP A 176 -10.28 6.33 12.29
N ARG A 177 -9.95 6.89 13.46
CA ARG A 177 -10.94 7.42 14.41
C ARG A 177 -11.71 8.60 13.83
N GLU A 178 -11.06 9.48 13.09
CA GLU A 178 -11.68 10.67 12.51
C GLU A 178 -12.66 10.25 11.41
N ALA A 179 -12.23 9.34 10.55
CA ALA A 179 -13.10 8.76 9.53
C ALA A 179 -14.22 7.89 10.14
N LEU A 180 -13.98 7.15 11.22
CA LEU A 180 -15.00 6.39 11.93
C LEU A 180 -16.11 7.33 12.41
N VAL A 181 -15.75 8.42 13.08
CA VAL A 181 -16.71 9.45 13.54
C VAL A 181 -17.47 10.05 12.37
N ALA A 182 -16.81 10.30 11.23
CA ALA A 182 -17.48 10.81 10.03
C ALA A 182 -18.49 9.81 9.44
N ILE A 183 -18.25 8.50 9.54
CA ILE A 183 -19.11 7.45 8.98
C ILE A 183 -20.30 7.13 9.90
N VAL A 184 -20.05 6.98 11.21
CA VAL A 184 -21.05 6.44 12.16
C VAL A 184 -21.57 7.47 13.15
N GLY A 185 -21.02 8.69 13.11
CA GLY A 185 -21.36 9.80 14.01
C GLY A 185 -20.60 9.77 15.35
N GLU A 186 -20.80 10.81 16.15
CA GLU A 186 -20.13 11.02 17.44
C GLU A 186 -20.69 10.16 18.59
N SER A 187 -21.78 9.41 18.37
CA SER A 187 -22.44 8.65 19.43
C SER A 187 -21.53 7.56 20.02
N PRO A 188 -21.14 7.65 21.31
CA PRO A 188 -20.26 6.66 21.93
C PRO A 188 -20.89 5.26 22.01
N LEU A 189 -22.22 5.17 22.10
CA LEU A 189 -22.94 3.90 22.11
C LEU A 189 -22.82 3.17 20.76
N VAL A 190 -22.98 3.90 19.64
CA VAL A 190 -22.86 3.33 18.29
C VAL A 190 -21.44 2.83 18.06
N GLN A 191 -20.43 3.63 18.42
CA GLN A 191 -19.03 3.23 18.30
C GLN A 191 -18.71 1.99 19.16
N LYS A 192 -19.17 1.95 20.42
CA LYS A 192 -18.98 0.78 21.30
C LYS A 192 -19.58 -0.50 20.72
N VAL A 193 -20.78 -0.43 20.14
CA VAL A 193 -21.45 -1.60 19.52
C VAL A 193 -20.64 -2.12 18.34
N LEU A 194 -20.14 -1.25 17.46
CA LEU A 194 -19.35 -1.64 16.30
C LEU A 194 -17.99 -2.24 16.69
N LEU A 195 -17.28 -1.61 17.62
CA LEU A 195 -16.00 -2.11 18.12
C LEU A 195 -16.16 -3.47 18.82
N ARG A 196 -17.22 -3.64 19.63
CA ARG A 196 -17.49 -4.93 20.29
C ARG A 196 -17.85 -6.02 19.27
N ASN A 197 -18.71 -5.70 18.30
CA ASN A 197 -19.09 -6.64 17.26
C ASN A 197 -17.88 -7.13 16.44
N CYS A 198 -16.96 -6.22 16.11
CA CYS A 198 -15.67 -6.53 15.50
C CYS A 198 -14.87 -7.53 16.34
N ILE A 199 -14.66 -7.24 17.63
CA ILE A 199 -13.83 -8.07 18.52
C ILE A 199 -14.41 -9.47 18.70
N GLU A 200 -15.73 -9.60 18.79
CA GLU A 200 -16.43 -10.86 19.07
C GLU A 200 -16.55 -11.76 17.83
N ASN A 201 -16.86 -11.18 16.66
CA ASN A 201 -17.27 -11.97 15.49
C ASN A 201 -16.15 -12.13 14.45
N GLN A 202 -15.31 -11.11 14.26
CA GLN A 202 -14.33 -11.09 13.17
C GLN A 202 -13.29 -12.23 13.23
N PRO A 203 -12.77 -12.67 14.40
CA PRO A 203 -11.85 -13.80 14.45
C PRO A 203 -12.46 -15.10 13.91
N GLN A 204 -13.73 -15.36 14.23
CA GLN A 204 -14.44 -16.55 13.74
C GLN A 204 -14.72 -16.46 12.24
N GLU A 205 -15.09 -15.29 11.73
CA GLU A 205 -15.30 -15.07 10.29
C GLU A 205 -14.02 -15.32 9.49
N ILE A 206 -12.88 -14.84 9.99
CA ILE A 206 -11.57 -15.07 9.38
C ILE A 206 -11.17 -16.55 9.41
N GLU A 207 -11.43 -17.27 10.50
CA GLU A 207 -11.17 -18.72 10.58
C GLU A 207 -12.06 -19.52 9.60
N ILE A 208 -13.33 -19.13 9.45
CA ILE A 208 -14.22 -19.72 8.46
C ILE A 208 -13.67 -19.48 7.05
N MET A 209 -13.25 -18.26 6.73
CA MET A 209 -12.64 -17.94 5.43
C MET A 209 -11.40 -18.78 5.14
N GLY A 210 -10.55 -19.06 6.14
CA GLY A 210 -9.37 -19.92 5.98
C GLY A 210 -9.73 -21.34 5.55
N ARG A 211 -10.75 -21.92 6.19
CA ARG A 211 -11.28 -23.24 5.81
C ARG A 211 -11.88 -23.25 4.40
N LEU A 212 -12.49 -22.15 3.96
CA LEU A 212 -13.02 -22.01 2.60
C LEU A 212 -11.91 -21.90 1.56
N VAL A 213 -10.81 -21.22 1.88
CA VAL A 213 -9.60 -21.16 1.03
C VAL A 213 -8.99 -22.56 0.87
N GLU A 214 -8.82 -23.30 1.97
CA GLU A 214 -8.29 -24.67 1.94
C GLU A 214 -9.15 -25.62 1.12
N LYS A 215 -10.48 -25.51 1.24
CA LYS A 215 -11.45 -26.32 0.49
C LYS A 215 -11.70 -25.83 -0.93
N LYS A 216 -11.12 -24.69 -1.33
CA LYS A 216 -11.36 -24.01 -2.62
C LYS A 216 -12.84 -23.72 -2.89
N ASP A 217 -13.62 -23.45 -1.84
CA ASP A 217 -15.03 -23.06 -1.97
C ASP A 217 -15.11 -21.54 -2.20
N TYR A 218 -14.80 -21.15 -3.43
CA TYR A 218 -14.69 -19.74 -3.82
C TYR A 218 -16.02 -19.00 -3.87
N GLU A 219 -17.14 -19.71 -4.07
CA GLU A 219 -18.47 -19.10 -4.02
C GLU A 219 -18.81 -18.67 -2.59
N ALA A 220 -18.63 -19.57 -1.61
CA ALA A 220 -18.84 -19.24 -0.21
C ALA A 220 -17.81 -18.23 0.29
N LEU A 221 -16.55 -18.34 -0.15
CA LEU A 221 -15.49 -17.39 0.21
C LEU A 221 -15.82 -15.97 -0.28
N GLY A 222 -16.34 -15.83 -1.51
CA GLY A 222 -16.76 -14.53 -2.05
C GLY A 222 -17.87 -13.88 -1.24
N LYS A 223 -18.89 -14.66 -0.84
CA LYS A 223 -19.99 -14.17 0.02
C LYS A 223 -19.46 -13.69 1.38
N MET A 224 -18.54 -14.45 1.98
CA MET A 224 -17.94 -14.09 3.27
C MET A 224 -17.03 -12.85 3.15
N ALA A 225 -16.20 -12.78 2.11
CA ALA A 225 -15.34 -11.64 1.82
C ALA A 225 -16.16 -10.35 1.63
N HIS A 226 -17.29 -10.42 0.90
CA HIS A 226 -18.18 -9.28 0.70
C HIS A 226 -18.76 -8.77 2.04
N LYS A 227 -19.29 -9.67 2.87
CA LYS A 227 -19.85 -9.34 4.18
C LYS A 227 -18.80 -8.68 5.09
N LEU A 228 -17.64 -9.30 5.22
CA LEU A 228 -16.55 -8.81 6.08
C LEU A 228 -16.04 -7.44 5.59
N THR A 229 -15.90 -7.26 4.28
CA THR A 229 -15.48 -5.97 3.70
C THR A 229 -16.44 -4.84 4.06
N GLY A 230 -17.75 -5.11 4.03
CA GLY A 230 -18.75 -4.13 4.46
C GLY A 230 -18.57 -3.72 5.93
N ALA A 231 -18.38 -4.70 6.82
CA ALA A 231 -18.14 -4.43 8.24
C ALA A 231 -16.87 -3.60 8.49
N LEU A 232 -15.78 -3.92 7.79
CA LEU A 232 -14.51 -3.19 7.89
C LEU A 232 -14.63 -1.72 7.44
N LYS A 233 -15.45 -1.43 6.43
CA LYS A 233 -15.69 -0.05 5.97
C LYS A 233 -16.42 0.80 7.03
N TYR A 234 -17.39 0.24 7.73
CA TYR A 234 -18.05 0.95 8.84
C TYR A 234 -17.10 1.28 9.99
N LEU A 235 -16.04 0.48 10.17
CA LEU A 235 -15.00 0.70 11.16
C LEU A 235 -13.91 1.68 10.67
N ALA A 236 -14.05 2.26 9.48
CA ALA A 236 -12.97 2.99 8.81
C ALA A 236 -11.64 2.20 8.73
N ALA A 237 -11.73 0.87 8.70
CA ALA A 237 -10.58 -0.02 8.62
C ALA A 237 -10.12 -0.21 7.16
N ASN A 238 -9.74 0.90 6.53
CA ASN A 238 -9.54 1.02 5.08
C ASN A 238 -8.53 -0.01 4.53
N ARG A 239 -7.47 -0.29 5.29
CA ARG A 239 -6.43 -1.26 4.91
C ARG A 239 -6.97 -2.69 4.88
N ALA A 240 -7.67 -3.11 5.94
CA ALA A 240 -8.29 -4.44 5.97
C ALA A 240 -9.40 -4.56 4.91
N ALA A 241 -10.23 -3.52 4.75
CA ALA A 241 -11.32 -3.49 3.77
C ALA A 241 -10.80 -3.69 2.35
N SER A 242 -9.70 -3.03 1.98
CA SER A 242 -9.17 -3.12 0.63
C SER A 242 -8.58 -4.51 0.30
N TYR A 243 -8.04 -5.26 1.27
CA TYR A 243 -7.72 -6.69 1.04
C TYR A 243 -8.98 -7.54 0.81
N GLY A 244 -10.09 -7.22 1.48
CA GLY A 244 -11.38 -7.87 1.24
C GLY A 244 -11.94 -7.57 -0.16
N GLU A 245 -11.72 -6.35 -0.67
CA GLU A 245 -12.06 -5.98 -2.05
C GLU A 245 -11.16 -6.67 -3.07
N LEU A 246 -9.85 -6.72 -2.81
CA LEU A 246 -8.89 -7.42 -3.66
C LEU A 246 -9.19 -8.92 -3.73
N LEU A 247 -9.61 -9.52 -2.61
CA LEU A 247 -10.02 -10.92 -2.57
C LEU A 247 -11.26 -11.15 -3.45
N GLN A 248 -12.27 -10.28 -3.37
CA GLN A 248 -13.45 -10.34 -4.24
C GLN A 248 -13.08 -10.18 -5.73
N GLN A 249 -12.17 -9.26 -6.05
CA GLN A 249 -11.69 -9.08 -7.42
C GLN A 249 -11.02 -10.35 -7.94
N VAL A 250 -10.07 -10.90 -7.20
CA VAL A 250 -9.33 -12.09 -7.63
C VAL A 250 -10.23 -13.32 -7.78
N LEU A 251 -11.24 -13.46 -6.92
CA LEU A 251 -12.28 -14.49 -7.05
C LEU A 251 -13.08 -14.33 -8.34
N SER A 252 -13.43 -13.09 -8.72
CA SER A 252 -14.16 -12.81 -9.97
C SER A 252 -13.31 -13.03 -11.23
N GLU A 253 -11.99 -12.83 -11.12
CA GLU A 253 -11.03 -13.01 -12.21
C GLU A 253 -10.58 -14.48 -12.37
N GLY A 254 -10.90 -15.36 -11.42
CA GLY A 254 -10.46 -16.76 -11.42
C GLY A 254 -8.96 -16.94 -11.17
N ALA A 255 -8.28 -15.94 -10.58
CA ALA A 255 -6.85 -15.98 -10.29
C ALA A 255 -6.58 -16.74 -8.97
N GLU A 256 -6.87 -18.04 -8.96
CA GLU A 256 -6.83 -18.90 -7.77
C GLU A 256 -5.49 -18.92 -7.03
N ASP A 257 -4.39 -18.79 -7.78
CA ASP A 257 -3.02 -18.75 -7.28
C ASP A 257 -2.76 -17.61 -6.30
N ARG A 258 -3.53 -16.51 -6.41
CA ARG A 258 -3.37 -15.30 -5.60
C ARG A 258 -4.25 -15.30 -4.35
N ILE A 259 -5.24 -16.19 -4.26
CA ILE A 259 -6.23 -16.22 -3.17
C ILE A 259 -5.60 -16.46 -1.80
N PRO A 260 -4.70 -17.45 -1.61
CA PRO A 260 -4.11 -17.72 -0.29
C PRO A 260 -3.33 -16.52 0.26
N ASP A 261 -2.58 -15.82 -0.60
CA ASP A 261 -1.76 -14.67 -0.22
C ASP A 261 -2.62 -13.47 0.19
N ILE A 262 -3.69 -13.20 -0.57
CA ILE A 262 -4.61 -12.09 -0.26
C ILE A 262 -5.38 -12.39 1.03
N TYR A 263 -5.85 -13.63 1.21
CA TYR A 263 -6.49 -14.05 2.45
C TYR A 263 -5.54 -13.93 3.66
N ALA A 264 -4.27 -14.32 3.53
CA ALA A 264 -3.29 -14.18 4.59
C ALA A 264 -3.10 -12.71 5.02
N CYS A 265 -3.05 -11.79 4.05
CA CYS A 265 -2.98 -10.36 4.33
C CYS A 265 -4.24 -9.83 5.01
N LEU A 266 -5.42 -10.21 4.51
CA LEU A 266 -6.71 -9.87 5.11
C LEU A 266 -6.78 -10.33 6.57
N ARG A 267 -6.35 -11.56 6.86
CA ARG A 267 -6.28 -12.12 8.22
C ARG A 267 -5.40 -11.29 9.16
N ILE A 268 -4.20 -10.91 8.71
CA ILE A 268 -3.26 -10.09 9.50
C ILE A 268 -3.89 -8.74 9.84
N HIS A 269 -4.42 -8.04 8.84
CA HIS A 269 -4.99 -6.71 9.05
C HIS A 269 -6.29 -6.74 9.85
N CYS A 270 -7.11 -7.79 9.72
CA CYS A 270 -8.24 -8.00 10.62
C CYS A 270 -7.80 -8.20 12.08
N GLY A 271 -6.67 -8.89 12.31
CA GLY A 271 -6.07 -9.00 13.64
C GLY A 271 -5.64 -7.64 14.23
N GLN A 272 -5.07 -6.75 13.40
CA GLN A 272 -4.71 -5.39 13.81
C GLN A 272 -5.95 -4.54 14.14
N VAL A 273 -7.00 -4.65 13.33
CA VAL A 273 -8.29 -3.98 13.58
C VAL A 273 -8.87 -4.43 14.92
N CYS A 274 -8.89 -5.73 15.21
CA CYS A 274 -9.37 -6.23 16.52
C CYS A 274 -8.51 -5.73 17.69
N LYS A 275 -7.18 -5.63 17.52
CA LYS A 275 -6.27 -5.13 18.56
C LYS A 275 -6.55 -3.65 18.86
N GLU A 276 -6.68 -2.83 17.82
CA GLU A 276 -6.97 -1.41 18.00
C GLU A 276 -8.39 -1.15 18.50
N ALA A 277 -9.36 -1.94 18.03
CA ALA A 277 -10.73 -1.85 18.53
C ALA A 277 -10.82 -2.08 20.05
N ARG A 278 -10.03 -3.02 20.60
CA ARG A 278 -9.92 -3.23 22.05
C ARG A 278 -9.36 -1.99 22.76
N ALA A 279 -8.25 -1.44 22.25
CA ALA A 279 -7.64 -0.24 22.83
C ALA A 279 -8.60 0.96 22.81
N MET A 280 -9.37 1.15 21.73
CA MET A 280 -10.39 2.19 21.63
C MET A 280 -11.55 1.95 22.60
N LEU A 281 -12.00 0.71 22.74
CA LEU A 281 -13.10 0.34 23.65
C LEU A 281 -12.73 0.59 25.11
N ASP A 282 -11.52 0.20 25.53
CA ASP A 282 -11.00 0.42 26.87
C ASP A 282 -10.92 1.92 27.21
N GLY A 283 -10.48 2.74 26.24
CA GLY A 283 -10.47 4.21 26.38
C GLY A 283 -11.87 4.82 26.58
N LEU A 284 -12.89 4.27 25.90
CA LEU A 284 -14.28 4.73 26.01
C LEU A 284 -14.99 4.24 27.29
N VAL A 285 -14.49 3.20 27.95
CA VAL A 285 -14.98 2.77 29.28
C VAL A 285 -14.42 3.70 30.35
N ASN A 286 -13.12 3.98 30.31
CA ASN A 286 -12.46 4.83 31.29
C ASN A 286 -12.99 6.28 31.31
N GLN A 287 -13.34 6.85 30.14
CA GLN A 287 -13.93 8.20 30.07
C GLN A 287 -15.33 8.30 30.69
N ALA A 288 -16.12 7.23 30.63
CA ALA A 288 -17.47 7.19 31.21
C ALA A 288 -17.42 7.10 32.76
N ASP A 289 -16.41 6.45 33.32
CA ASP A 289 -16.23 6.34 34.78
C ASP A 289 -15.73 7.65 35.42
N THR A 290 -14.95 8.46 34.71
CA THR A 290 -14.55 9.81 35.15
C THR A 290 -15.72 10.79 35.21
N PHE A 291 -16.60 10.78 34.20
CA PHE A 291 -17.79 11.66 34.18
C PHE A 291 -18.81 11.33 35.29
N MET A 292 -18.84 10.09 35.78
CA MET A 292 -19.68 9.67 36.91
C MET A 292 -19.09 10.01 38.29
N ARG A 293 -17.78 10.32 38.37
CA ARG A 293 -17.12 10.78 39.60
C ARG A 293 -17.18 12.29 39.78
N ASP A 294 -17.01 13.06 38.71
CA ASP A 294 -16.96 14.52 38.77
C ASP A 294 -18.36 15.20 38.74
N GLY A 295 -19.43 14.43 38.58
CA GLY A 295 -20.82 14.90 38.64
C GLY A 295 -21.51 14.73 40.00
N LYS A 296 -20.74 14.51 41.08
CA LYS A 296 -21.26 14.27 42.43
C LYS A 296 -20.84 15.29 43.50
N ASP A 297 -20.20 16.38 43.10
CA ASP A 297 -19.88 17.50 43.98
C ASP A 297 -20.78 18.71 43.72
#